data_AF-A0A9E5KYU5-F1
#
_entry.id   AF-A0A9E5KYU5-F1
#
_cell.length_a   1.000
_cell.length_b   1.000
_cell.length_c   1.000
_cell.angle_alpha   90.00
_cell.angle_beta   90.00
_cell.angle_gamma   90.00
#
_symmetry.space_group_name_H-M   'P 1'
#
loop_
_entity.id
_entity.type
_entity.pdbx_description
1 polymer ?
#
loop_
_entity_poly.entity_id
_entity_poly.type
_entity_poly.pdbx_seq_one_letter_code
_entity_poly.pdbx_strand_id
1 'polypeptide(L)'
;YVRLNDGSRVETDMVLLSVGVRPTLQLAKDANLELGKSGALLVDEYLRTSDPCIYAAGDMVEITHTVSGSKVRMPLAGPANRQGRIAATNALGGSQPYKGSVGSSIVKVFEAVAGSTGLSLKAAKDAGFDADAVVVHKASHTAYYPGSQKVSMTLVWDKKTKKVLGAQVAGRVGVDKRIDVIATAIAGGLTIEHLSEMDFAYAPPFDSPNGPVNMAGFTAVNHDIGFSPSILAQDFEKFVLEQSPIAIDLRDPISFSKANLRGSNNLSQNIIKENLEKIPKDSTIVLISEDGQKGHVVLRMLKGFGFEKVFNLSGGYISLERHARAVGFTHLQVGLFAIEHKTVHDNREETIQSKAEEIPSETDGHGSIILDVRTPMEFAMGAYPNAINVGLDDLTQWAETIVDKNREIILYCASGARSSYGVRVLKQKGFTNVENGGGLHDMMARR
;
A
#
# COMPACT_ATOMS: atom_id res chain seq x y z
N TYR A 1 25.45 26.67 14.28
CA TYR A 1 24.40 25.69 14.63
C TYR A 1 23.00 26.27 14.75
N VAL A 2 22.00 25.42 14.52
CA VAL A 2 20.61 25.58 14.97
C VAL A 2 20.44 24.79 16.28
N ARG A 3 19.80 25.37 17.30
CA ARG A 3 19.45 24.66 18.55
C ARG A 3 18.04 24.12 18.44
N LEU A 4 17.88 22.81 18.64
CA LEU A 4 16.57 22.16 18.62
C LEU A 4 15.87 22.29 19.98
N ASN A 5 14.57 21.98 20.02
CA ASN A 5 13.74 22.05 21.22
C ASN A 5 14.14 21.03 22.30
N ASP A 6 14.76 19.92 21.91
CA ASP A 6 15.35 18.93 22.82
C ASP A 6 16.73 19.36 23.37
N GLY A 7 17.22 20.55 22.97
CA GLY A 7 18.49 21.11 23.39
C GLY A 7 19.69 20.69 22.53
N SER A 8 19.53 19.74 21.61
CA SER A 8 20.57 19.32 20.68
C SER A 8 20.95 20.45 19.69
N ARG A 9 22.13 20.35 19.09
CA ARG A 9 22.68 21.34 18.17
C ARG A 9 22.97 20.70 16.81
N VAL A 10 22.53 21.35 15.75
CA VAL A 10 22.81 20.94 14.36
C VAL A 10 23.71 21.99 13.74
N GLU A 11 24.97 21.64 13.45
CA GLU A 11 25.86 22.52 12.69
C GLU A 11 25.41 22.59 11.23
N THR A 12 25.39 23.79 10.66
CA THR A 12 24.92 24.03 9.29
C THR A 12 25.38 25.38 8.78
N ASP A 13 25.56 25.47 7.47
CA ASP A 13 25.91 26.69 6.75
C ASP A 13 24.68 27.46 6.23
N MET A 14 23.51 26.79 6.15
CA MET A 14 22.29 27.36 5.59
C MET A 14 21.02 26.77 6.22
N VAL A 15 20.01 27.62 6.41
CA VAL A 15 18.67 27.21 6.88
C VAL A 15 17.62 27.61 5.85
N LEU A 16 16.83 26.62 5.40
CA LEU A 16 15.66 26.84 4.55
C LEU A 16 14.38 26.77 5.41
N LEU A 17 13.62 27.87 5.46
CA LEU A 17 12.37 27.95 6.22
C LEU A 17 11.15 27.59 5.36
N SER A 18 10.57 26.41 5.61
CA SER A 18 9.38 25.89 4.91
C SER A 18 8.25 25.51 5.90
N VAL A 19 7.86 26.44 6.77
CA VAL A 19 6.91 26.21 7.89
C VAL A 19 5.45 26.56 7.58
N GLY A 20 5.10 26.63 6.29
CA GLY A 20 3.78 27.01 5.79
C GLY A 20 3.64 28.51 5.47
N VAL A 21 2.48 28.87 4.93
CA VAL A 21 2.17 30.23 4.44
C VAL A 21 1.05 30.88 5.25
N ARG A 22 0.92 32.20 5.17
CA ARG A 22 -0.21 32.97 5.71
C ARG A 22 -0.85 33.78 4.58
N PRO A 23 -2.18 33.97 4.58
CA PRO A 23 -2.84 34.75 3.53
C PRO A 23 -2.46 36.23 3.64
N THR A 24 -2.27 36.87 2.50
CA THR A 24 -2.00 38.31 2.41
C THR A 24 -3.33 39.06 2.48
N LEU A 25 -3.69 39.53 3.69
CA LEU A 25 -5.02 40.09 3.98
C LEU A 25 -5.02 41.60 4.28
N GLN A 26 -3.87 42.29 4.17
CA GLN A 26 -3.76 43.69 4.57
C GLN A 26 -4.75 44.58 3.82
N LEU A 27 -4.78 44.50 2.48
CA LEU A 27 -5.72 45.24 1.64
C LEU A 27 -7.19 44.98 2.01
N ALA A 28 -7.54 43.71 2.25
CA ALA A 28 -8.90 43.33 2.61
C ALA A 28 -9.30 43.92 3.97
N LYS A 29 -8.38 43.92 4.95
CA LYS A 29 -8.61 44.52 6.27
C LYS A 29 -8.74 46.05 6.18
N ASP A 30 -7.86 46.70 5.43
CA ASP A 30 -7.88 48.16 5.26
C ASP A 30 -9.17 48.61 4.54
N ALA A 31 -9.73 47.75 3.67
CA ALA A 31 -11.02 47.94 3.00
C ALA A 31 -12.24 47.48 3.83
N ASN A 32 -12.06 47.05 5.09
CA ASN A 32 -13.13 46.53 5.96
C ASN A 32 -13.91 45.33 5.38
N LEU A 33 -13.25 44.46 4.61
CA LEU A 33 -13.85 43.22 4.13
C LEU A 33 -13.90 42.15 5.22
N GLU A 34 -14.97 41.36 5.23
CA GLU A 34 -15.16 40.33 6.24
C GLU A 34 -14.16 39.17 6.13
N LEU A 35 -13.69 38.68 7.28
CA LEU A 35 -12.84 37.50 7.37
C LEU A 35 -13.64 36.31 7.90
N GLY A 36 -13.39 35.13 7.34
CA GLY A 36 -14.04 33.89 7.73
C GLY A 36 -13.45 33.28 9.00
N LYS A 37 -14.08 32.21 9.48
CA LYS A 37 -13.68 31.49 10.71
C LYS A 37 -12.28 30.86 10.61
N SER A 38 -11.83 30.56 9.39
CA SER A 38 -10.49 30.05 9.09
C SER A 38 -9.40 31.14 9.15
N GLY A 39 -9.78 32.40 9.35
CA GLY A 39 -8.89 33.55 9.31
C GLY A 39 -8.47 33.96 7.89
N ALA A 40 -9.11 33.42 6.86
CA ALA A 40 -8.97 33.80 5.46
C ALA A 40 -10.07 34.80 5.05
N LEU A 41 -9.94 35.42 3.87
CA LEU A 41 -10.95 36.36 3.34
C LEU A 41 -12.26 35.62 3.09
N LEU A 42 -13.36 36.11 3.68
CA LEU A 42 -14.67 35.51 3.47
C LEU A 42 -15.16 35.83 2.07
N VAL A 43 -15.60 34.79 1.37
CA VAL A 43 -16.30 34.91 0.10
C VAL A 43 -17.56 34.04 0.08
N ASP A 44 -18.55 34.46 -0.69
CA ASP A 44 -19.72 33.63 -0.97
C ASP A 44 -19.41 32.53 -2.01
N GLU A 45 -20.42 31.73 -2.37
CA GLU A 45 -20.26 30.67 -3.37
C GLU A 45 -19.92 31.19 -4.77
N TYR A 46 -20.13 32.47 -5.06
CA TYR A 46 -19.80 33.13 -6.32
C TYR A 46 -18.46 33.86 -6.26
N LEU A 47 -17.69 33.66 -5.19
CA LEU A 47 -16.38 34.28 -4.95
C LEU A 47 -16.43 35.81 -4.76
N ARG A 48 -17.60 36.34 -4.36
CA ARG A 48 -17.78 37.74 -3.96
C ARG A 48 -17.42 37.91 -2.50
N THR A 49 -16.79 39.03 -2.17
CA THR A 49 -16.52 39.41 -0.78
C THR A 49 -17.79 40.02 -0.15
N SER A 50 -17.67 40.59 1.06
CA SER A 50 -18.74 41.39 1.67
C SER A 50 -19.08 42.66 0.89
N ASP A 51 -18.19 43.13 0.00
CA ASP A 51 -18.48 44.15 -1.00
C ASP A 51 -18.89 43.48 -2.33
N PRO A 52 -20.07 43.81 -2.89
CA PRO A 52 -20.58 43.16 -4.10
C PRO A 52 -19.79 43.48 -5.37
N CYS A 53 -18.95 44.51 -5.36
CA CYS A 53 -18.08 44.89 -6.47
C CYS A 53 -16.68 44.25 -6.38
N ILE A 54 -16.35 43.60 -5.27
CA ILE A 54 -15.03 43.00 -5.04
C ILE A 54 -15.13 41.47 -5.00
N TYR A 55 -14.33 40.84 -5.84
CA TYR A 55 -14.19 39.39 -5.93
C TYR A 55 -12.81 38.97 -5.45
N ALA A 56 -12.71 37.76 -4.88
CA ALA A 56 -11.44 37.22 -4.43
C ALA A 56 -11.32 35.73 -4.72
N ALA A 57 -10.10 35.27 -4.96
CA ALA A 57 -9.78 33.89 -5.28
C ALA A 57 -8.38 33.52 -4.78
N GLY A 58 -8.05 32.23 -4.83
CA GLY A 58 -6.73 31.71 -4.50
C GLY A 58 -6.49 31.53 -3.01
N ASP A 59 -5.22 31.50 -2.63
CA ASP A 59 -4.76 31.10 -1.29
C ASP A 59 -5.27 31.99 -0.15
N MET A 60 -5.76 33.19 -0.48
CA MET A 60 -6.27 34.16 0.48
C MET A 60 -7.71 33.91 0.93
N VAL A 61 -8.50 33.14 0.18
CA VAL A 61 -9.94 32.99 0.46
C VAL A 61 -10.26 31.78 1.33
N GLU A 62 -11.32 31.92 2.12
CA GLU A 62 -11.97 30.82 2.81
C GLU A 62 -12.83 30.01 1.84
N ILE A 63 -12.69 28.69 1.84
CA ILE A 63 -13.49 27.79 1.01
C ILE A 63 -14.13 26.68 1.84
N THR A 64 -15.11 26.00 1.26
CA THR A 64 -15.68 24.79 1.86
C THR A 64 -14.86 23.56 1.46
N HIS A 65 -14.43 22.77 2.43
CA HIS A 65 -13.93 21.42 2.18
C HIS A 65 -15.12 20.50 1.87
N THR A 66 -15.18 19.90 0.68
CA THR A 66 -16.41 19.28 0.18
C THR A 66 -16.83 18.00 0.92
N VAL A 67 -15.91 17.32 1.60
CA VAL A 67 -16.23 16.12 2.38
C VAL A 67 -16.78 16.50 3.77
N SER A 68 -15.98 17.18 4.58
CA SER A 68 -16.36 17.60 5.94
C SER A 68 -17.35 18.77 6.02
N GLY A 69 -17.54 19.53 4.95
CA GLY A 69 -18.32 20.78 4.96
C GLY A 69 -17.66 21.94 5.73
N SER A 70 -16.48 21.72 6.32
CA SER A 70 -15.77 22.71 7.12
C SER A 70 -15.26 23.85 6.26
N LYS A 71 -15.29 25.07 6.82
CA LYS A 71 -14.63 26.24 6.24
C LYS A 71 -13.12 26.18 6.49
N VAL A 72 -12.34 26.20 5.41
CA VAL A 72 -10.88 25.98 5.43
C VAL A 72 -10.16 26.94 4.49
N ARG A 73 -8.86 27.14 4.77
CA ARG A 73 -7.93 27.73 3.82
C ARG A 73 -7.09 26.62 3.17
N MET A 74 -7.01 26.61 1.85
CA MET A 74 -6.36 25.53 1.11
C MET A 74 -5.47 26.10 0.00
N PRO A 75 -4.20 26.40 0.31
CA PRO A 75 -3.29 27.04 -0.64
C PRO A 75 -2.78 26.04 -1.67
N LEU A 76 -3.58 25.82 -2.72
CA LEU A 76 -3.32 24.87 -3.80
C LEU A 76 -3.64 25.49 -5.15
N ALA A 77 -2.74 25.31 -6.11
CA ALA A 77 -2.83 25.92 -7.44
C ALA A 77 -4.09 25.49 -8.22
N GLY A 78 -4.51 24.23 -8.11
CA GLY A 78 -5.71 23.71 -8.81
C GLY A 78 -6.99 24.47 -8.42
N PRO A 79 -7.34 24.51 -7.12
CA PRO A 79 -8.40 25.38 -6.60
C PRO A 79 -8.25 26.85 -7.03
N ALA A 80 -7.07 27.45 -6.88
CA ALA A 80 -6.84 28.85 -7.22
C ALA A 80 -7.14 29.18 -8.70
N ASN A 81 -6.69 28.33 -9.64
CA ASN A 81 -6.96 28.52 -11.07
C ASN A 81 -8.47 28.40 -11.39
N ARG A 82 -9.15 27.41 -10.81
CA ARG A 82 -10.61 27.26 -11.01
C ARG A 82 -11.38 28.44 -10.42
N GLN A 83 -10.99 28.91 -9.25
CA GLN A 83 -11.59 30.07 -8.60
C GLN A 83 -11.39 31.32 -9.43
N GLY A 84 -10.17 31.58 -9.95
CA GLY A 84 -9.91 32.74 -10.81
C GLY A 84 -10.82 32.76 -12.05
N ARG A 85 -11.00 31.61 -12.71
CA ARG A 85 -11.95 31.49 -13.84
C ARG A 85 -13.38 31.84 -13.43
N ILE A 86 -13.85 31.28 -12.30
CA ILE A 86 -15.21 31.51 -11.80
C ILE A 86 -15.41 32.98 -11.38
N ALA A 87 -14.47 33.56 -10.66
CA ALA A 87 -14.52 34.95 -10.23
C ALA A 87 -14.58 35.90 -11.43
N ALA A 88 -13.78 35.65 -12.47
CA ALA A 88 -13.83 36.43 -13.71
C ALA A 88 -15.19 36.30 -14.42
N THR A 89 -15.74 35.08 -14.53
CA THR A 89 -17.09 34.87 -15.10
C THR A 89 -18.16 35.64 -14.32
N ASN A 90 -18.11 35.60 -13.00
CA ASN A 90 -19.11 36.26 -12.15
C ASN A 90 -18.95 37.79 -12.15
N ALA A 91 -17.73 38.31 -12.19
CA ALA A 91 -17.47 39.74 -12.31
C ALA A 91 -17.98 40.33 -13.64
N LEU A 92 -18.05 39.50 -14.70
CA LEU A 92 -18.59 39.88 -16.02
C LEU A 92 -20.11 39.65 -16.15
N GLY A 93 -20.83 39.44 -15.04
CA GLY A 93 -22.29 39.27 -15.02
C GLY A 93 -22.77 37.82 -15.15
N GLY A 94 -21.86 36.83 -15.12
CA GLY A 94 -22.22 35.42 -15.01
C GLY A 94 -22.69 35.02 -13.61
N SER A 95 -23.12 33.75 -13.47
CA SER A 95 -23.56 33.16 -12.20
C SER A 95 -23.09 31.72 -12.10
N GLN A 96 -21.81 31.54 -11.78
CA GLN A 96 -21.16 30.24 -11.63
C GLN A 96 -20.74 30.04 -10.17
N PRO A 97 -21.28 29.04 -9.45
CA PRO A 97 -20.88 28.77 -8.08
C PRO A 97 -19.59 27.93 -8.02
N TYR A 98 -18.74 28.21 -7.04
CA TYR A 98 -17.62 27.39 -6.64
C TYR A 98 -18.04 26.36 -5.60
N LYS A 99 -17.95 25.08 -5.96
CA LYS A 99 -18.43 23.97 -5.12
C LYS A 99 -17.50 23.59 -3.96
N GLY A 100 -16.36 24.27 -3.80
CA GLY A 100 -15.33 23.91 -2.81
C GLY A 100 -14.23 23.00 -3.35
N SER A 101 -13.47 22.38 -2.44
CA SER A 101 -12.34 21.50 -2.78
C SER A 101 -12.22 20.30 -1.83
N VAL A 102 -11.76 19.16 -2.35
CA VAL A 102 -11.40 17.96 -1.58
C VAL A 102 -9.93 17.96 -1.09
N GLY A 103 -9.12 18.93 -1.51
CA GLY A 103 -7.71 18.99 -1.10
C GLY A 103 -6.80 17.93 -1.69
N SER A 104 -7.01 17.55 -2.96
CA SER A 104 -6.06 16.69 -3.67
C SER A 104 -4.68 17.35 -3.77
N SER A 105 -3.65 16.67 -3.29
CA SER A 105 -2.25 17.10 -3.36
C SER A 105 -1.32 15.92 -3.60
N ILE A 106 -0.21 16.17 -4.28
CA ILE A 106 0.81 15.17 -4.59
C ILE A 106 2.21 15.79 -4.52
N VAL A 107 3.19 15.02 -4.07
CA VAL A 107 4.59 15.45 -3.93
C VAL A 107 5.54 14.33 -4.37
N LYS A 108 6.63 14.72 -5.03
CA LYS A 108 7.76 13.85 -5.35
C LYS A 108 8.81 13.97 -4.26
N VAL A 109 9.24 12.85 -3.70
CA VAL A 109 10.26 12.75 -2.66
C VAL A 109 11.35 11.81 -3.17
N PHE A 110 12.42 12.39 -3.70
CA PHE A 110 13.41 11.66 -4.51
C PHE A 110 12.73 10.92 -5.67
N GLU A 111 12.82 9.59 -5.72
CA GLU A 111 12.09 8.80 -6.73
C GLU A 111 10.72 8.32 -6.25
N ALA A 112 10.39 8.50 -4.98
CA ALA A 112 9.07 8.16 -4.45
C ALA A 112 8.07 9.30 -4.72
N VAL A 113 6.80 8.94 -4.73
CA VAL A 113 5.68 9.87 -4.86
C VAL A 113 4.70 9.56 -3.73
N ALA A 114 4.17 10.60 -3.11
CA ALA A 114 3.11 10.51 -2.12
C ALA A 114 2.00 11.50 -2.47
N GLY A 115 0.75 11.09 -2.32
CA GLY A 115 -0.40 11.93 -2.55
C GLY A 115 -1.54 11.63 -1.60
N SER A 116 -2.46 12.57 -1.49
CA SER A 116 -3.66 12.47 -0.68
C SER A 116 -4.82 13.23 -1.32
N THR A 117 -6.04 12.79 -1.06
CA THR A 117 -7.27 13.50 -1.41
C THR A 117 -8.35 13.21 -0.36
N GLY A 118 -9.20 14.19 -0.06
CA GLY A 118 -10.22 14.08 0.97
C GLY A 118 -9.65 14.02 2.38
N LEU A 119 -10.30 13.28 3.27
CA LEU A 119 -9.95 13.18 4.68
C LEU A 119 -9.09 11.95 4.98
N SER A 120 -8.07 12.12 5.82
CA SER A 120 -7.43 10.99 6.50
C SER A 120 -8.40 10.37 7.52
N LEU A 121 -8.13 9.15 7.99
CA LEU A 121 -8.97 8.49 9.00
C LEU A 121 -9.12 9.35 10.27
N LYS A 122 -8.01 9.94 10.74
CA LYS A 122 -8.03 10.84 11.89
C LYS A 122 -8.88 12.08 11.60
N ALA A 123 -8.66 12.76 10.47
CA ALA A 123 -9.42 13.96 10.11
C ALA A 123 -10.92 13.67 9.89
N ALA A 124 -11.27 12.49 9.39
CA ALA A 124 -12.66 12.05 9.26
C ALA A 124 -13.32 11.86 10.63
N LYS A 125 -12.65 11.17 11.56
CA LYS A 125 -13.12 11.00 12.94
C LYS A 125 -13.25 12.34 13.68
N ASP A 126 -12.24 13.21 13.55
CA ASP A 126 -12.26 14.56 14.15
C ASP A 126 -13.39 15.44 13.57
N ALA A 127 -13.81 15.19 12.32
CA ALA A 127 -14.94 15.85 11.69
C ALA A 127 -16.31 15.21 12.02
N GLY A 128 -16.34 14.18 12.88
CA GLY A 128 -17.57 13.54 13.37
C GLY A 128 -18.13 12.42 12.50
N PHE A 129 -17.38 11.95 11.50
CA PHE A 129 -17.79 10.77 10.73
C PHE A 129 -17.59 9.47 11.54
N ASP A 130 -18.49 8.52 11.39
CA ASP A 130 -18.24 7.12 11.78
C ASP A 130 -17.38 6.47 10.69
N ALA A 131 -16.08 6.79 10.71
CA ALA A 131 -15.15 6.47 9.64
C ALA A 131 -14.30 5.23 9.95
N ASP A 132 -14.05 4.45 8.90
CA ASP A 132 -13.11 3.32 8.91
C ASP A 132 -12.09 3.41 7.78
N ALA A 133 -11.06 2.57 7.84
CA ALA A 133 -10.05 2.50 6.79
C ALA A 133 -9.43 1.11 6.61
N VAL A 134 -8.89 0.87 5.42
CA VAL A 134 -8.06 -0.29 5.08
C VAL A 134 -6.78 0.17 4.39
N VAL A 135 -5.72 -0.64 4.50
CA VAL A 135 -4.49 -0.46 3.73
C VAL A 135 -4.30 -1.64 2.79
N VAL A 136 -3.99 -1.34 1.53
CA VAL A 136 -3.57 -2.33 0.54
C VAL A 136 -2.19 -2.00 -0.02
N HIS A 137 -1.38 -3.04 -0.24
CA HIS A 137 -0.15 -2.95 -1.01
C HIS A 137 -0.29 -3.79 -2.27
N LYS A 138 -0.49 -3.14 -3.41
CA LYS A 138 -0.75 -3.82 -4.67
C LYS A 138 0.21 -3.33 -5.74
N ALA A 139 0.67 -4.25 -6.58
CA ALA A 139 1.49 -3.92 -7.74
C ALA A 139 0.82 -2.83 -8.61
N SER A 140 1.61 -1.86 -9.08
CA SER A 140 1.19 -0.73 -9.91
C SER A 140 0.54 -1.18 -11.21
N HIS A 141 1.00 -2.31 -11.73
CA HIS A 141 0.46 -3.01 -12.89
C HIS A 141 0.82 -4.50 -12.75
N THR A 142 0.40 -5.34 -13.69
CA THR A 142 0.62 -6.78 -13.59
C THR A 142 2.10 -7.13 -13.39
N ALA A 143 2.38 -7.99 -12.40
CA ALA A 143 3.74 -8.23 -11.90
C ALA A 143 4.68 -8.92 -12.91
N TYR A 144 4.16 -9.65 -13.89
CA TYR A 144 4.99 -10.25 -14.94
C TYR A 144 5.48 -9.23 -15.97
N TYR A 145 4.91 -8.01 -16.00
CA TYR A 145 5.35 -6.97 -16.92
C TYR A 145 6.43 -6.10 -16.26
N PRO A 146 7.53 -5.78 -16.96
CA PRO A 146 8.65 -5.03 -16.38
C PRO A 146 8.27 -3.71 -15.71
N GLY A 147 9.05 -3.31 -14.70
CA GLY A 147 8.87 -2.04 -13.98
C GLY A 147 7.69 -2.01 -13.00
N SER A 148 7.01 -3.13 -12.74
CA SER A 148 5.92 -3.20 -11.76
C SER A 148 6.45 -3.01 -10.33
N GLN A 149 5.83 -2.10 -9.58
CA GLN A 149 6.23 -1.78 -8.21
C GLN A 149 5.01 -1.69 -7.28
N LYS A 150 5.19 -2.01 -5.99
CA LYS A 150 4.09 -1.93 -5.02
C LYS A 150 3.65 -0.47 -4.80
N VAL A 151 2.36 -0.23 -4.95
CA VAL A 151 1.64 0.98 -4.54
C VAL A 151 0.96 0.70 -3.22
N SER A 152 1.12 1.61 -2.28
CA SER A 152 0.52 1.53 -0.94
C SER A 152 -0.61 2.53 -0.87
N MET A 153 -1.80 2.06 -0.52
CA MET A 153 -3.00 2.87 -0.54
C MET A 153 -3.79 2.65 0.74
N THR A 154 -4.08 3.74 1.44
CA THR A 154 -5.09 3.79 2.51
C THR A 154 -6.37 4.34 1.92
N LEU A 155 -7.48 3.63 2.09
CA LEU A 155 -8.83 4.08 1.69
C LEU A 155 -9.66 4.32 2.94
N VAL A 156 -10.31 5.48 3.02
CA VAL A 156 -11.14 5.92 4.16
C VAL A 156 -12.58 6.10 3.69
N TRP A 157 -13.55 5.54 4.43
CA TRP A 157 -14.97 5.66 4.12
C TRP A 157 -15.82 5.89 5.37
N ASP A 158 -17.04 6.37 5.15
CA ASP A 158 -18.07 6.48 6.19
C ASP A 158 -18.84 5.15 6.30
N LYS A 159 -18.87 4.55 7.48
CA LYS A 159 -19.46 3.23 7.71
C LYS A 159 -20.97 3.20 7.52
N LYS A 160 -21.65 4.33 7.68
CA LYS A 160 -23.11 4.39 7.54
C LYS A 160 -23.54 4.47 6.07
N THR A 161 -22.93 5.40 5.34
CA THR A 161 -23.29 5.73 3.96
C THR A 161 -22.45 4.99 2.92
N LYS A 162 -21.37 4.34 3.35
CA LYS A 162 -20.37 3.66 2.51
C LYS A 162 -19.60 4.59 1.58
N LYS A 163 -19.85 5.90 1.65
CA LYS A 163 -19.20 6.90 0.81
C LYS A 163 -17.71 7.00 1.10
N VAL A 164 -16.93 7.15 0.04
CA VAL A 164 -15.50 7.40 0.13
C VAL A 164 -15.27 8.80 0.69
N LEU A 165 -14.48 8.90 1.77
CA LEU A 165 -14.16 10.16 2.44
C LEU A 165 -12.76 10.67 2.06
N GLY A 166 -11.84 9.77 1.72
CA GLY A 166 -10.48 10.13 1.37
C GLY A 166 -9.59 8.94 1.07
N ALA A 167 -8.41 9.24 0.56
CA ALA A 167 -7.34 8.26 0.40
C ALA A 167 -5.96 8.90 0.51
N GLN A 168 -4.98 8.07 0.86
CA GLN A 168 -3.56 8.39 0.83
C GLN A 168 -2.85 7.30 0.02
N VAL A 169 -2.01 7.70 -0.92
CA VAL A 169 -1.31 6.78 -1.82
C VAL A 169 0.17 7.12 -1.86
N ALA A 170 1.02 6.11 -1.72
CA ALA A 170 2.47 6.25 -1.81
C ALA A 170 3.08 5.11 -2.61
N GLY A 171 4.09 5.42 -3.43
CA GLY A 171 4.76 4.47 -4.30
C GLY A 171 5.69 5.17 -5.27
N ARG A 172 6.26 4.43 -6.21
CA ARG A 172 7.16 4.98 -7.24
C ARG A 172 6.50 5.09 -8.62
N VAL A 173 5.41 4.34 -8.83
CA VAL A 173 4.73 4.24 -10.13
C VAL A 173 3.21 4.35 -9.93
N GLY A 174 2.57 5.21 -10.72
CA GLY A 174 1.11 5.31 -10.84
C GLY A 174 0.39 5.76 -9.57
N VAL A 175 0.99 6.62 -8.75
CA VAL A 175 0.38 7.21 -7.55
C VAL A 175 -0.68 8.25 -7.92
N ASP A 176 -0.32 9.13 -8.84
CA ASP A 176 -1.17 10.14 -9.48
C ASP A 176 -2.50 9.57 -9.98
N LYS A 177 -2.45 8.51 -10.80
CA LYS A 177 -3.65 7.83 -11.34
C LYS A 177 -4.63 7.43 -10.23
N ARG A 178 -4.12 6.89 -9.11
CA ARG A 178 -4.98 6.41 -8.03
C ARG A 178 -5.55 7.56 -7.21
N ILE A 179 -4.79 8.62 -7.00
CA ILE A 179 -5.29 9.83 -6.35
C ILE A 179 -6.39 10.48 -7.18
N ASP A 180 -6.22 10.59 -8.49
CA ASP A 180 -7.22 11.23 -9.36
C ASP A 180 -8.52 10.41 -9.46
N VAL A 181 -8.40 9.07 -9.52
CA VAL A 181 -9.57 8.17 -9.45
C VAL A 181 -10.33 8.36 -8.15
N ILE A 182 -9.65 8.39 -6.99
CA ILE A 182 -10.35 8.57 -5.71
C ILE A 182 -10.91 9.99 -5.58
N ALA A 183 -10.19 11.02 -6.03
CA ALA A 183 -10.70 12.38 -6.03
C ALA A 183 -12.00 12.49 -6.86
N THR A 184 -12.05 11.79 -7.99
CA THR A 184 -13.24 11.68 -8.85
C THR A 184 -14.36 10.91 -8.14
N ALA A 185 -14.04 9.81 -7.46
CA ALA A 185 -15.02 9.04 -6.70
C ALA A 185 -15.66 9.85 -5.56
N ILE A 186 -14.86 10.63 -4.84
CA ILE A 186 -15.35 11.55 -3.80
C ILE A 186 -16.26 12.62 -4.43
N ALA A 187 -15.84 13.23 -5.55
CA ALA A 187 -16.62 14.24 -6.24
C ALA A 187 -17.96 13.69 -6.76
N GLY A 188 -18.00 12.42 -7.18
CA GLY A 188 -19.21 11.70 -7.57
C GLY A 188 -20.04 11.15 -6.41
N GLY A 189 -19.59 11.28 -5.16
CA GLY A 189 -20.26 10.72 -3.99
C GLY A 189 -20.33 9.19 -4.00
N LEU A 190 -19.35 8.54 -4.62
CA LEU A 190 -19.31 7.09 -4.80
C LEU A 190 -18.94 6.36 -3.50
N THR A 191 -19.33 5.10 -3.42
CA THR A 191 -19.13 4.24 -2.26
C THR A 191 -18.00 3.23 -2.48
N ILE A 192 -17.61 2.52 -1.42
CA ILE A 192 -16.65 1.43 -1.50
C ILE A 192 -17.13 0.28 -2.41
N GLU A 193 -18.45 0.05 -2.49
CA GLU A 193 -19.05 -0.92 -3.40
C GLU A 193 -18.87 -0.48 -4.86
N HIS A 194 -19.13 0.79 -5.18
CA HIS A 194 -18.86 1.30 -6.53
C HIS A 194 -17.39 1.13 -6.92
N LEU A 195 -16.43 1.42 -6.01
CA LEU A 195 -15.01 1.20 -6.29
C LEU A 195 -14.66 -0.27 -6.55
N SER A 196 -15.40 -1.20 -5.92
CA SER A 196 -15.21 -2.64 -6.13
C SER A 196 -15.71 -3.11 -7.50
N GLU A 197 -16.67 -2.39 -8.11
CA GLU A 197 -17.29 -2.74 -9.39
C GLU A 197 -16.74 -1.94 -10.58
N MET A 198 -15.91 -0.91 -10.34
CA MET A 198 -15.38 -0.05 -11.40
C MET A 198 -14.52 -0.80 -12.42
N ASP A 199 -14.89 -0.66 -13.69
CA ASP A 199 -14.15 -1.17 -14.85
C ASP A 199 -13.07 -0.16 -15.28
N PHE A 200 -11.87 -0.29 -14.71
CA PHE A 200 -10.73 0.55 -15.07
C PHE A 200 -9.98 0.01 -16.28
N ALA A 201 -9.44 0.94 -17.09
CA ALA A 201 -8.63 0.59 -18.24
C ALA A 201 -7.45 -0.33 -17.88
N TYR A 202 -7.39 -1.49 -18.54
CA TYR A 202 -6.40 -2.52 -18.29
C TYR A 202 -5.66 -2.91 -19.58
N ALA A 203 -4.34 -2.84 -19.49
CA ALA A 203 -3.42 -3.68 -20.25
C ALA A 203 -2.19 -3.93 -19.34
N PRO A 204 -1.40 -5.00 -19.58
CA PRO A 204 -0.27 -5.37 -18.71
C PRO A 204 0.69 -4.24 -18.31
N PRO A 205 1.02 -3.26 -19.17
CA PRO A 205 1.92 -2.15 -18.81
C PRO A 205 1.32 -1.10 -17.86
N PHE A 206 -0.01 -1.05 -17.70
CA PHE A 206 -0.70 0.10 -17.09
C PHE A 206 -1.45 -0.23 -15.80
N ASP A 207 -2.00 -1.44 -15.68
CA ASP A 207 -2.69 -1.88 -14.47
C ASP A 207 -2.69 -3.42 -14.34
N SER A 208 -3.37 -3.92 -13.33
CA SER A 208 -3.76 -5.33 -13.19
C SER A 208 -5.26 -5.50 -13.46
N PRO A 209 -5.76 -6.72 -13.74
CA PRO A 209 -7.20 -6.95 -13.87
C PRO A 209 -8.00 -6.45 -12.66
N ASN A 210 -7.42 -6.61 -11.46
CA ASN A 210 -7.86 -5.92 -10.25
C ASN A 210 -6.70 -5.06 -9.75
N GLY A 211 -6.76 -3.77 -10.07
CA GLY A 211 -5.75 -2.79 -9.71
C GLY A 211 -5.79 -2.39 -8.23
N PRO A 212 -4.89 -1.51 -7.77
CA PRO A 212 -4.88 -1.01 -6.40
C PRO A 212 -6.22 -0.42 -5.93
N VAL A 213 -6.96 0.27 -6.80
CA VAL A 213 -8.27 0.86 -6.44
C VAL A 213 -9.33 -0.23 -6.25
N ASN A 214 -9.48 -1.18 -7.18
CA ASN A 214 -10.42 -2.29 -7.01
C ASN A 214 -10.07 -3.10 -5.76
N MET A 215 -8.79 -3.40 -5.54
CA MET A 215 -8.34 -4.14 -4.36
C MET A 215 -8.64 -3.40 -3.05
N ALA A 216 -8.50 -2.07 -3.02
CA ALA A 216 -8.93 -1.27 -1.87
C ALA A 216 -10.45 -1.36 -1.66
N GLY A 217 -11.24 -1.27 -2.73
CA GLY A 217 -12.70 -1.46 -2.71
C GLY A 217 -13.11 -2.83 -2.16
N PHE A 218 -12.59 -3.93 -2.72
CA PHE A 218 -12.86 -5.29 -2.24
C PHE A 218 -12.47 -5.47 -0.77
N THR A 219 -11.31 -4.94 -0.38
CA THR A 219 -10.83 -5.07 1.01
C THR A 219 -11.72 -4.30 1.97
N ALA A 220 -12.14 -3.07 1.60
CA ALA A 220 -13.05 -2.26 2.40
C ALA A 220 -14.43 -2.91 2.53
N VAL A 221 -15.03 -3.38 1.43
CA VAL A 221 -16.34 -4.07 1.44
C VAL A 221 -16.27 -5.32 2.33
N ASN A 222 -15.25 -6.16 2.14
CA ASN A 222 -15.09 -7.37 2.95
C ASN A 222 -14.86 -7.08 4.43
N HIS A 223 -14.12 -6.01 4.75
CA HIS A 223 -13.92 -5.57 6.12
C HIS A 223 -15.23 -5.09 6.75
N ASP A 224 -15.92 -4.21 6.05
CA ASP A 224 -17.13 -3.51 6.52
C ASP A 224 -18.29 -4.47 6.83
N ILE A 225 -18.49 -5.51 6.00
CA ILE A 225 -19.51 -6.55 6.25
C ILE A 225 -19.05 -7.65 7.21
N GLY A 226 -17.84 -7.57 7.78
CA GLY A 226 -17.28 -8.56 8.68
C GLY A 226 -16.84 -9.88 8.01
N PHE A 227 -16.76 -9.92 6.68
CA PHE A 227 -16.28 -11.09 5.94
C PHE A 227 -14.76 -11.30 6.13
N SER A 228 -14.01 -10.21 6.26
CA SER A 228 -12.57 -10.20 6.50
C SER A 228 -12.18 -9.10 7.50
N PRO A 229 -12.53 -9.24 8.79
CA PRO A 229 -12.17 -8.26 9.80
C PRO A 229 -10.66 -8.07 9.84
N SER A 230 -10.22 -6.82 9.94
CA SER A 230 -8.81 -6.46 9.89
C SER A 230 -8.47 -5.32 10.83
N ILE A 231 -7.24 -5.30 11.32
CA ILE A 231 -6.74 -4.27 12.24
C ILE A 231 -5.71 -3.42 11.50
N LEU A 232 -5.79 -2.10 11.61
CA LEU A 232 -4.77 -1.19 11.07
C LEU A 232 -3.50 -1.23 11.94
N ALA A 233 -2.33 -1.02 11.34
CA ALA A 233 -1.06 -1.00 12.07
C ALA A 233 -1.04 0.03 13.23
N GLN A 234 -1.69 1.18 13.04
CA GLN A 234 -1.80 2.23 14.06
C GLN A 234 -2.64 1.83 15.30
N ASP A 235 -3.55 0.87 15.14
CA ASP A 235 -4.44 0.39 16.19
C ASP A 235 -3.97 -0.97 16.75
N PHE A 236 -2.89 -1.52 16.18
CA PHE A 236 -2.44 -2.88 16.44
C PHE A 236 -1.91 -3.09 17.86
N GLU A 237 -1.14 -2.15 18.40
CA GLU A 237 -0.64 -2.26 19.78
C GLU A 237 -1.78 -2.28 20.80
N LYS A 238 -2.75 -1.37 20.65
CA LYS A 238 -3.96 -1.37 21.48
C LYS A 238 -4.69 -2.70 21.39
N PHE A 239 -4.89 -3.21 20.18
CA PHE A 239 -5.54 -4.51 19.96
C PHE A 239 -4.78 -5.65 20.63
N VAL A 240 -3.45 -5.70 20.52
CA VAL A 240 -2.64 -6.76 21.15
C VAL A 240 -2.75 -6.71 22.67
N LEU A 241 -2.70 -5.51 23.27
CA LEU A 241 -2.82 -5.34 24.72
C LEU A 241 -4.21 -5.71 25.25
N GLU A 242 -5.27 -5.40 24.51
CA GLU A 242 -6.65 -5.67 24.92
C GLU A 242 -7.07 -7.12 24.68
N GLN A 243 -6.62 -7.74 23.59
CA GLN A 243 -7.11 -9.05 23.16
C GLN A 243 -6.13 -10.20 23.43
N SER A 244 -4.87 -9.90 23.75
CA SER A 244 -3.79 -10.90 23.91
C SER A 244 -3.80 -11.98 22.82
N PRO A 245 -3.78 -11.60 21.53
CA PRO A 245 -4.02 -12.53 20.43
C PRO A 245 -2.82 -13.45 20.20
N ILE A 246 -3.10 -14.65 19.68
CA ILE A 246 -2.09 -15.50 19.05
C ILE A 246 -1.75 -14.89 17.68
N ALA A 247 -0.56 -14.33 17.56
CA ALA A 247 -0.05 -13.83 16.29
C ALA A 247 0.56 -14.97 15.47
N ILE A 248 0.04 -15.17 14.26
CA ILE A 248 0.55 -16.14 13.28
C ILE A 248 1.09 -15.39 12.06
N ASP A 249 2.40 -15.46 11.85
CA ASP A 249 3.08 -14.88 10.70
C ASP A 249 3.20 -15.90 9.56
N LEU A 250 2.55 -15.59 8.44
CA LEU A 250 2.42 -16.42 7.24
C LEU A 250 3.53 -16.17 6.21
N ARG A 251 4.45 -15.23 6.48
CA ARG A 251 5.59 -14.94 5.60
C ARG A 251 6.58 -16.09 5.61
N ASP A 252 7.42 -16.17 4.59
CA ASP A 252 8.45 -17.20 4.55
C ASP A 252 9.46 -17.06 5.72
N PRO A 253 10.08 -18.15 6.17
CA PRO A 253 10.99 -18.13 7.32
C PRO A 253 12.20 -17.21 7.15
N ILE A 254 12.63 -16.93 5.91
CA ILE A 254 13.77 -16.06 5.64
C ILE A 254 13.36 -14.61 5.92
N SER A 255 12.24 -14.16 5.34
CA SER A 255 11.69 -12.83 5.63
C SER A 255 11.38 -12.67 7.12
N PHE A 256 10.81 -13.70 7.75
CA PHE A 256 10.50 -13.72 9.18
C PHE A 256 11.75 -13.58 10.06
N SER A 257 12.81 -14.36 9.77
CA SER A 257 14.05 -14.33 10.56
C SER A 257 14.80 -13.00 10.46
N LYS A 258 14.69 -12.30 9.32
CA LYS A 258 15.27 -10.96 9.13
C LYS A 258 14.52 -9.88 9.91
N ALA A 259 13.18 -9.93 9.89
CA ALA A 259 12.34 -8.95 10.57
C ALA A 259 10.98 -9.57 10.89
N ASN A 260 10.59 -9.58 12.16
CA ASN A 260 9.29 -10.08 12.62
C ASN A 260 8.73 -9.27 13.79
N LEU A 261 7.45 -9.51 14.10
CA LEU A 261 6.86 -9.13 15.37
C LEU A 261 7.35 -10.11 16.45
N ARG A 262 8.06 -9.61 17.46
CA ARG A 262 8.57 -10.46 18.54
C ARG A 262 7.41 -11.20 19.23
N GLY A 263 7.55 -12.51 19.39
CA GLY A 263 6.54 -13.37 20.00
C GLY A 263 5.47 -13.89 19.03
N SER A 264 5.54 -13.55 17.74
CA SER A 264 4.69 -14.17 16.72
C SER A 264 5.20 -15.56 16.31
N ASN A 265 4.28 -16.41 15.86
CA ASN A 265 4.55 -17.78 15.42
C ASN A 265 4.62 -17.83 13.90
N ASN A 266 5.76 -18.21 13.33
CA ASN A 266 5.89 -18.35 11.88
C ASN A 266 5.34 -19.70 11.42
N LEU A 267 4.25 -19.69 10.63
CA LEU A 267 3.58 -20.90 10.15
C LEU A 267 3.12 -20.74 8.71
N SER A 268 3.36 -21.75 7.87
CA SER A 268 2.89 -21.74 6.49
C SER A 268 1.37 -21.88 6.44
N GLN A 269 0.73 -21.12 5.54
CA GLN A 269 -0.69 -21.26 5.25
C GLN A 269 -1.11 -22.71 4.94
N ASN A 270 -0.22 -23.51 4.33
CA ASN A 270 -0.53 -24.87 3.92
C ASN A 270 -0.53 -25.83 5.12
N ILE A 271 0.38 -25.60 6.08
CA ILE A 271 0.51 -26.42 7.30
C ILE A 271 -0.60 -26.08 8.30
N ILE A 272 -1.12 -24.84 8.30
CA ILE A 272 -2.24 -24.45 9.17
C ILE A 272 -3.44 -25.37 8.97
N LYS A 273 -3.77 -25.72 7.73
CA LYS A 273 -4.89 -26.63 7.43
C LYS A 273 -4.68 -28.03 8.03
N GLU A 274 -3.46 -28.54 7.97
CA GLU A 274 -3.10 -29.86 8.51
C GLU A 274 -3.01 -29.88 10.04
N ASN A 275 -2.90 -28.70 10.67
CA ASN A 275 -2.66 -28.55 12.10
C ASN A 275 -3.77 -27.74 12.81
N LEU A 276 -4.97 -27.70 12.24
CA LEU A 276 -6.11 -26.95 12.80
C LEU A 276 -6.40 -27.30 14.26
N GLU A 277 -6.25 -28.57 14.62
CA GLU A 277 -6.51 -29.07 15.97
C GLU A 277 -5.55 -28.51 17.02
N LYS A 278 -4.35 -28.07 16.60
CA LYS A 278 -3.35 -27.46 17.48
C LYS A 278 -3.60 -25.96 17.72
N ILE A 279 -4.50 -25.35 16.95
CA ILE A 279 -4.81 -23.93 17.08
C ILE A 279 -6.04 -23.79 17.99
N PRO A 280 -5.92 -23.12 19.15
CA PRO A 280 -7.03 -23.02 20.10
C PRO A 280 -8.16 -22.14 19.55
N LYS A 281 -9.33 -22.75 19.31
CA LYS A 281 -10.50 -22.09 18.68
C LYS A 281 -11.07 -20.92 19.46
N ASP A 282 -10.96 -20.95 20.79
CA ASP A 282 -11.52 -19.92 21.67
C ASP A 282 -10.62 -18.68 21.83
N SER A 283 -9.37 -18.77 21.35
CA SER A 283 -8.40 -17.67 21.39
C SER A 283 -8.61 -16.68 20.26
N THR A 284 -8.28 -15.41 20.53
CA THR A 284 -8.17 -14.42 19.45
C THR A 284 -6.92 -14.70 18.63
N ILE A 285 -7.05 -14.74 17.30
CA ILE A 285 -5.96 -15.00 16.36
C ILE A 285 -5.79 -13.76 15.49
N VAL A 286 -4.54 -13.34 15.30
CA VAL A 286 -4.20 -12.31 14.30
C VAL A 286 -3.21 -12.86 13.29
N LEU A 287 -3.56 -12.71 12.02
CA LEU A 287 -2.78 -13.19 10.89
C LEU A 287 -1.94 -12.05 10.32
N ILE A 288 -0.65 -12.32 10.16
CA ILE A 288 0.32 -11.38 9.61
C ILE A 288 0.87 -12.02 8.33
N SER A 289 0.56 -11.46 7.17
CA SER A 289 1.26 -11.79 5.93
C SER A 289 2.03 -10.58 5.42
N GLU A 290 2.72 -10.70 4.29
CA GLU A 290 3.52 -9.60 3.72
C GLU A 290 2.69 -8.31 3.50
N ASP A 291 1.55 -8.45 2.81
CA ASP A 291 0.69 -7.34 2.37
C ASP A 291 -0.79 -7.50 2.77
N GLY A 292 -1.08 -8.49 3.63
CA GLY A 292 -2.43 -8.85 4.07
C GLY A 292 -3.19 -9.83 3.16
N GLN A 293 -2.72 -10.14 1.95
CA GLN A 293 -3.46 -11.01 1.02
C GLN A 293 -3.56 -12.46 1.52
N LYS A 294 -2.44 -13.09 1.88
CA LYS A 294 -2.45 -14.46 2.43
C LYS A 294 -3.21 -14.51 3.76
N GLY A 295 -3.09 -13.45 4.58
CA GLY A 295 -3.85 -13.31 5.81
C GLY A 295 -5.36 -13.36 5.59
N HIS A 296 -5.88 -12.69 4.56
CA HIS A 296 -7.29 -12.80 4.17
C HIS A 296 -7.70 -14.24 3.83
N VAL A 297 -6.91 -14.94 3.00
CA VAL A 297 -7.21 -16.32 2.59
C VAL A 297 -7.26 -17.26 3.79
N VAL A 298 -6.25 -17.18 4.68
CA VAL A 298 -6.20 -18.01 5.89
C VAL A 298 -7.30 -17.63 6.87
N LEU A 299 -7.66 -16.35 6.99
CA LEU A 299 -8.80 -15.89 7.79
C LEU A 299 -10.08 -16.58 7.33
N ARG A 300 -10.36 -16.54 6.01
CA ARG A 300 -11.57 -17.17 5.44
C ARG A 300 -11.59 -18.67 5.65
N MET A 301 -10.43 -19.32 5.52
CA MET A 301 -10.28 -20.75 5.83
C MET A 301 -10.61 -21.05 7.29
N LEU A 302 -9.99 -20.35 8.24
CA LEU A 302 -10.21 -20.56 9.68
C LEU A 302 -11.66 -20.29 10.08
N LYS A 303 -12.28 -19.23 9.56
CA LYS A 303 -13.71 -18.96 9.73
C LYS A 303 -14.58 -20.13 9.24
N GLY A 304 -14.24 -20.74 8.10
CA GLY A 304 -14.92 -21.94 7.60
C GLY A 304 -14.80 -23.18 8.51
N PHE A 305 -13.75 -23.26 9.32
CA PHE A 305 -13.54 -24.31 10.33
C PHE A 305 -14.09 -23.96 11.73
N GLY A 306 -14.86 -22.88 11.84
CA GLY A 306 -15.53 -22.44 13.07
C GLY A 306 -14.65 -21.62 14.02
N PHE A 307 -13.55 -21.03 13.55
CA PHE A 307 -12.79 -20.06 14.34
C PHE A 307 -13.46 -18.69 14.26
N GLU A 308 -13.96 -18.19 15.39
CA GLU A 308 -14.76 -16.95 15.40
C GLU A 308 -13.94 -15.66 15.57
N LYS A 309 -12.82 -15.71 16.31
CA LYS A 309 -12.04 -14.52 16.65
C LYS A 309 -10.76 -14.43 15.82
N VAL A 310 -10.89 -14.37 14.49
CA VAL A 310 -9.76 -14.31 13.57
C VAL A 310 -9.71 -12.97 12.87
N PHE A 311 -8.58 -12.28 12.96
CA PHE A 311 -8.37 -10.95 12.40
C PHE A 311 -7.16 -10.95 11.46
N ASN A 312 -7.22 -10.14 10.41
CA ASN A 312 -6.09 -9.91 9.51
C ASN A 312 -5.38 -8.60 9.89
N LEU A 313 -4.06 -8.52 9.74
CA LEU A 313 -3.37 -7.24 9.80
C LEU A 313 -3.52 -6.51 8.46
N SER A 314 -4.22 -5.38 8.45
CA SER A 314 -4.48 -4.59 7.24
C SER A 314 -3.15 -4.08 6.67
N GLY A 315 -2.90 -4.36 5.39
CA GLY A 315 -1.62 -4.11 4.74
C GLY A 315 -0.45 -4.98 5.23
N GLY A 316 -0.69 -5.95 6.10
CA GLY A 316 0.32 -6.93 6.53
C GLY A 316 1.56 -6.33 7.22
N TYR A 317 2.66 -7.07 7.16
CA TYR A 317 3.93 -6.70 7.79
C TYR A 317 4.51 -5.40 7.23
N ILE A 318 4.29 -5.12 5.94
CA ILE A 318 4.72 -3.85 5.32
C ILE A 318 4.11 -2.65 6.08
N SER A 319 2.82 -2.71 6.39
CA SER A 319 2.16 -1.65 7.15
C SER A 319 2.64 -1.60 8.60
N LEU A 320 2.84 -2.75 9.23
CA LEU A 320 3.36 -2.84 10.60
C LEU A 320 4.75 -2.23 10.75
N GLU A 321 5.68 -2.63 9.89
CA GLU A 321 7.06 -2.16 9.87
C GLU A 321 7.11 -0.65 9.60
N ARG A 322 6.32 -0.15 8.64
CA ARG A 322 6.28 1.28 8.33
C ARG A 322 5.72 2.10 9.49
N HIS A 323 4.71 1.59 10.19
CA HIS A 323 4.22 2.24 11.39
C HIS A 323 5.29 2.26 12.50
N ALA A 324 5.95 1.13 12.75
CA ALA A 324 7.05 1.04 13.71
C ALA A 324 8.20 2.01 13.38
N ARG A 325 8.50 2.20 12.09
CA ARG A 325 9.57 3.09 11.63
C ARG A 325 9.19 4.57 11.72
N ALA A 326 7.94 4.92 11.42
CA ALA A 326 7.49 6.32 11.34
C ALA A 326 6.99 6.88 12.67
N VAL A 327 6.34 6.06 13.48
CA VAL A 327 5.68 6.45 14.74
C VAL A 327 6.26 5.70 15.92
N GLY A 328 6.52 4.40 15.74
CA GLY A 328 6.98 3.52 16.82
C GLY A 328 5.83 2.86 17.58
N PHE A 329 6.21 1.92 18.44
CA PHE A 329 5.34 1.21 19.36
C PHE A 329 5.93 1.33 20.77
N THR A 330 5.08 1.39 21.79
CA THR A 330 5.53 1.56 23.18
C THR A 330 5.82 0.21 23.84
N HIS A 331 5.01 -0.80 23.53
CA HIS A 331 4.99 -2.13 24.15
C HIS A 331 5.32 -3.25 23.16
N LEU A 332 5.14 -3.02 21.85
CA LEU A 332 5.50 -4.00 20.82
C LEU A 332 6.93 -3.83 20.31
N GLN A 333 7.60 -4.95 20.07
CA GLN A 333 8.89 -4.98 19.39
C GLN A 333 8.71 -5.54 17.98
N VAL A 334 8.87 -4.67 16.98
CA VAL A 334 8.78 -5.01 15.56
C VAL A 334 10.17 -4.90 14.94
N GLY A 335 10.67 -6.00 14.40
CA GLY A 335 11.92 -6.02 13.64
C GLY A 335 11.80 -5.16 12.38
N LEU A 336 12.86 -4.43 12.04
CA LEU A 336 12.88 -3.57 10.87
C LEU A 336 13.84 -4.14 9.84
N PHE A 337 13.45 -4.16 8.56
CA PHE A 337 14.40 -4.48 7.52
C PHE A 337 15.49 -3.42 7.44
N ALA A 338 16.70 -3.81 7.03
CA ALA A 338 17.80 -2.87 6.83
C ALA A 338 17.41 -1.82 5.77
N ILE A 339 17.80 -0.57 6.00
CA ILE A 339 17.62 0.50 5.01
C ILE A 339 18.79 0.40 4.03
N GLU A 340 18.48 0.36 2.73
CA GLU A 340 19.49 0.61 1.71
C GLU A 340 19.92 2.07 1.76
N HIS A 341 21.18 2.32 2.12
CA HIS A 341 21.77 3.64 2.03
C HIS A 341 22.06 3.95 0.56
N LYS A 342 21.45 5.02 0.05
CA LYS A 342 21.72 5.55 -1.29
C LYS A 342 22.61 6.77 -1.18
N THR A 343 23.56 6.91 -2.11
CA THR A 343 24.40 8.11 -2.23
C THR A 343 24.06 8.88 -3.51
N VAL A 344 24.26 10.20 -3.51
CA VAL A 344 24.00 11.06 -4.69
C VAL A 344 24.92 10.69 -5.88
N HIS A 345 26.05 10.05 -5.61
CA HIS A 345 27.03 9.61 -6.61
C HIS A 345 26.90 8.14 -7.02
N ASP A 346 25.88 7.42 -6.53
CA ASP A 346 25.54 6.11 -7.07
C ASP A 346 24.98 6.30 -8.49
N ASN A 347 25.88 6.41 -9.46
CA ASN A 347 25.57 6.24 -10.87
C ASN A 347 25.12 4.79 -11.06
N ARG A 348 23.83 4.53 -10.83
CA ARG A 348 23.16 3.40 -11.44
C ARG A 348 22.98 3.75 -12.91
N GLU A 349 24.06 3.66 -13.68
CA GLU A 349 23.91 3.04 -14.99
C GLU A 349 23.29 1.68 -14.67
N GLU A 350 22.00 1.53 -14.91
CA GLU A 350 21.40 0.21 -15.04
C GLU A 350 22.01 -0.41 -16.30
N THR A 351 23.27 -0.81 -16.21
CA THR A 351 23.77 -1.90 -17.01
C THR A 351 22.96 -3.09 -16.53
N ILE A 352 21.83 -3.33 -17.19
CA ILE A 352 21.37 -4.70 -17.39
C ILE A 352 22.47 -5.33 -18.24
N GLN A 353 23.62 -5.62 -17.62
CA GLN A 353 24.44 -6.72 -18.06
C GLN A 353 23.55 -7.92 -17.80
N SER A 354 22.85 -8.34 -18.85
CA SER A 354 22.56 -9.73 -19.06
C SER A 354 23.90 -10.46 -19.05
N LYS A 355 24.47 -10.67 -17.87
CA LYS A 355 25.24 -11.88 -17.66
C LYS A 355 24.19 -12.95 -17.91
N ALA A 356 24.27 -13.58 -19.07
CA ALA A 356 23.84 -14.95 -19.19
C ALA A 356 24.61 -15.69 -18.10
N GLU A 357 24.03 -15.73 -16.90
CA GLU A 357 24.48 -16.64 -15.87
C GLU A 357 24.28 -18.00 -16.52
N GLU A 358 25.40 -18.72 -16.71
CA GLU A 358 25.40 -20.04 -17.30
C GLU A 358 24.31 -20.86 -16.61
N ILE A 359 23.33 -21.32 -17.41
CA ILE A 359 22.30 -22.25 -16.98
C ILE A 359 23.04 -23.38 -16.28
N PRO A 360 22.85 -23.61 -14.96
CA PRO A 360 23.67 -24.56 -14.22
C PRO A 360 23.54 -25.95 -14.86
N SER A 361 24.59 -26.39 -15.54
CA SER A 361 24.71 -27.72 -16.11
C SER A 361 25.13 -28.70 -15.02
N GLU A 362 24.60 -29.92 -15.10
CA GLU A 362 24.80 -31.06 -14.18
C GLU A 362 25.86 -30.85 -13.10
N THR A 363 25.42 -30.64 -11.86
CA THR A 363 26.26 -30.97 -10.71
C THR A 363 26.29 -32.48 -10.57
N ASP A 364 27.48 -33.07 -10.78
CA ASP A 364 27.81 -34.45 -10.45
C ASP A 364 27.28 -34.81 -9.05
N GLY A 365 26.21 -35.61 -8.99
CA GLY A 365 25.63 -35.98 -7.71
C GLY A 365 24.38 -36.85 -7.85
N HIS A 366 24.40 -38.02 -7.22
CA HIS A 366 23.29 -38.99 -7.14
C HIS A 366 22.12 -38.52 -6.24
N GLY A 367 21.72 -37.25 -6.31
CA GLY A 367 20.68 -36.66 -5.47
C GLY A 367 19.59 -35.91 -6.24
N SER A 368 18.47 -35.68 -5.55
CA SER A 368 17.32 -34.89 -5.99
C SER A 368 17.73 -33.46 -6.33
N ILE A 369 17.25 -32.92 -7.45
CA ILE A 369 17.47 -31.51 -7.83
C ILE A 369 16.37 -30.66 -7.22
N ILE A 370 16.74 -29.63 -6.48
CA ILE A 370 15.79 -28.65 -5.95
C ILE A 370 15.90 -27.37 -6.79
N LEU A 371 14.82 -27.02 -7.49
CA LEU A 371 14.75 -25.85 -8.35
C LEU A 371 13.93 -24.74 -7.72
N ASP A 372 14.55 -23.58 -7.59
CA ASP A 372 13.87 -22.34 -7.32
C ASP A 372 13.47 -21.67 -8.63
N VAL A 373 12.17 -21.62 -8.93
CA VAL A 373 11.64 -20.96 -10.14
C VAL A 373 11.23 -19.50 -9.92
N ARG A 374 11.74 -18.87 -8.87
CA ARG A 374 11.64 -17.43 -8.64
C ARG A 374 12.63 -16.66 -9.50
N THR A 375 12.49 -15.33 -9.52
CA THR A 375 13.47 -14.45 -10.18
C THR A 375 14.83 -14.51 -9.45
N PRO A 376 15.96 -14.23 -10.13
CA PRO A 376 17.28 -14.17 -9.48
C PRO A 376 17.34 -13.21 -8.29
N MET A 377 16.61 -12.10 -8.36
CA MET A 377 16.49 -11.14 -7.25
C MET A 377 15.81 -11.77 -6.03
N GLU A 378 14.73 -12.53 -6.22
CA GLU A 378 14.07 -13.26 -5.13
C GLU A 378 14.97 -14.35 -4.53
N PHE A 379 15.76 -15.03 -5.35
CA PHE A 379 16.71 -16.05 -4.93
C PHE A 379 17.86 -15.45 -4.11
N ALA A 380 18.44 -14.33 -4.56
CA ALA A 380 19.52 -13.62 -3.87
C ALA A 380 19.11 -13.07 -2.50
N MET A 381 17.82 -12.76 -2.30
CA MET A 381 17.29 -12.40 -0.98
C MET A 381 17.24 -13.58 -0.01
N GLY A 382 17.42 -14.80 -0.49
CA GLY A 382 17.49 -16.03 0.29
C GLY A 382 16.65 -17.13 -0.35
N ALA A 383 17.14 -18.36 -0.25
CA ALA A 383 16.59 -19.54 -0.92
C ALA A 383 16.65 -20.78 -0.03
N TYR A 384 15.94 -21.82 -0.43
CA TYR A 384 16.08 -23.14 0.17
C TYR A 384 17.54 -23.64 0.01
N PRO A 385 18.16 -24.22 1.05
CA PRO A 385 19.55 -24.66 0.98
C PRO A 385 19.83 -25.58 -0.21
N ASN A 386 20.94 -25.35 -0.90
CA ASN A 386 21.39 -26.11 -2.09
C ASN A 386 20.42 -26.06 -3.30
N ALA A 387 19.42 -25.18 -3.29
CA ALA A 387 18.56 -24.99 -4.45
C ALA A 387 19.31 -24.29 -5.60
N ILE A 388 18.96 -24.67 -6.82
CA ILE A 388 19.45 -24.03 -8.05
C ILE A 388 18.37 -23.05 -8.52
N ASN A 389 18.74 -21.80 -8.82
CA ASN A 389 17.80 -20.86 -9.41
C ASN A 389 17.69 -21.08 -10.91
N VAL A 390 16.49 -21.39 -11.37
CA VAL A 390 16.14 -21.46 -12.78
C VAL A 390 14.82 -20.75 -12.92
N GLY A 391 14.85 -19.49 -13.36
CA GLY A 391 13.63 -18.69 -13.54
C GLY A 391 12.58 -19.45 -14.35
N LEU A 392 11.30 -19.23 -14.04
CA LEU A 392 10.22 -19.95 -14.74
C LEU A 392 10.29 -19.80 -16.27
N ASP A 393 10.73 -18.63 -16.74
CA ASP A 393 10.89 -18.32 -18.15
C ASP A 393 12.06 -19.10 -18.78
N ASP A 394 13.10 -19.40 -18.01
CA ASP A 394 14.30 -20.14 -18.44
C ASP A 394 14.15 -21.66 -18.28
N LEU A 395 13.10 -22.12 -17.57
CA LEU A 395 12.89 -23.52 -17.21
C LEU A 395 12.84 -24.45 -18.43
N THR A 396 12.28 -23.97 -19.55
CA THR A 396 12.19 -24.74 -20.79
C THR A 396 13.57 -25.01 -21.40
N GLN A 397 14.45 -24.01 -21.36
CA GLN A 397 15.81 -24.11 -21.89
C GLN A 397 16.68 -24.95 -20.96
N TRP A 398 16.60 -24.72 -19.65
CA TRP A 398 17.27 -25.55 -18.64
C TRP A 398 16.84 -27.03 -18.74
N ALA A 399 15.57 -27.31 -19.02
CA ALA A 399 15.09 -28.67 -19.18
C ALA A 399 15.80 -29.46 -20.29
N GLU A 400 16.36 -28.78 -21.30
CA GLU A 400 17.09 -29.41 -22.41
C GLU A 400 18.52 -29.80 -22.02
N THR A 401 19.09 -29.20 -20.98
CA THR A 401 20.44 -29.53 -20.49
C THR A 401 20.48 -30.78 -19.62
N ILE A 402 19.33 -31.29 -19.18
CA ILE A 402 19.25 -32.48 -18.33
C ILE A 402 19.02 -33.73 -19.18
N VAL A 403 19.97 -34.67 -19.11
CA VAL A 403 19.90 -35.93 -19.90
C VAL A 403 18.94 -36.93 -19.25
N ASP A 404 19.04 -37.13 -17.93
CA ASP A 404 18.18 -38.07 -17.20
C ASP A 404 16.82 -37.45 -16.84
N LYS A 405 15.80 -37.82 -17.62
CA LYS A 405 14.40 -37.36 -17.40
C LYS A 405 13.68 -38.06 -16.25
N ASN A 406 14.26 -39.12 -15.67
CA ASN A 406 13.73 -39.80 -14.50
C ASN A 406 14.32 -39.28 -13.19
N ARG A 407 15.29 -38.36 -13.26
CA ARG A 407 15.87 -37.72 -12.09
C ARG A 407 14.78 -37.03 -11.28
N GLU A 408 14.87 -37.17 -9.95
CA GLU A 408 13.94 -36.52 -9.03
C GLU A 408 14.18 -35.00 -9.03
N ILE A 409 13.14 -34.23 -9.36
CA ILE A 409 13.18 -32.77 -9.40
C ILE A 409 12.04 -32.21 -8.56
N ILE A 410 12.38 -31.38 -7.58
CA ILE A 410 11.43 -30.67 -6.72
C ILE A 410 11.47 -29.19 -7.07
N LEU A 411 10.35 -28.64 -7.55
CA LEU A 411 10.23 -27.23 -7.90
C LEU A 411 9.52 -26.49 -6.78
N TYR A 412 10.04 -25.33 -6.40
CA TYR A 412 9.34 -24.41 -5.50
C TYR A 412 9.41 -22.96 -6.00
N CYS A 413 8.52 -22.13 -5.48
CA CYS A 413 8.59 -20.68 -5.70
C CYS A 413 8.17 -19.90 -4.45
N ALA A 414 7.80 -18.62 -4.55
CA ALA A 414 7.37 -17.86 -3.38
C ALA A 414 6.04 -18.36 -2.74
N SER A 415 5.13 -18.92 -3.54
CA SER A 415 3.77 -19.29 -3.11
C SER A 415 3.28 -20.66 -3.57
N GLY A 416 4.04 -21.36 -4.41
CA GLY A 416 3.63 -22.63 -5.05
C GLY A 416 2.95 -22.49 -6.41
N ALA A 417 2.56 -21.28 -6.83
CA ALA A 417 1.86 -21.08 -8.11
C ALA A 417 2.79 -21.28 -9.32
N ARG A 418 3.94 -20.61 -9.35
CA ARG A 418 4.94 -20.74 -10.44
C ARG A 418 5.50 -22.15 -10.54
N SER A 419 5.78 -22.81 -9.41
CA SER A 419 6.28 -24.18 -9.40
C SER A 419 5.22 -25.18 -9.86
N SER A 420 3.93 -24.98 -9.55
CA SER A 420 2.85 -25.79 -10.12
C SER A 420 2.82 -25.73 -11.65
N TYR A 421 3.01 -24.54 -12.23
CA TYR A 421 3.15 -24.39 -13.68
C TYR A 421 4.44 -25.05 -14.20
N GLY A 422 5.57 -24.83 -13.54
CA GLY A 422 6.86 -25.42 -13.91
C GLY A 422 6.85 -26.95 -13.93
N VAL A 423 6.17 -27.59 -12.98
CA VAL A 423 5.99 -29.06 -12.97
C VAL A 423 5.25 -29.53 -14.22
N ARG A 424 4.23 -28.79 -14.68
CA ARG A 424 3.53 -29.11 -15.92
C ARG A 424 4.44 -28.96 -17.14
N VAL A 425 5.26 -27.91 -17.18
CA VAL A 425 6.24 -27.66 -18.25
C VAL A 425 7.25 -28.82 -18.33
N LEU A 426 7.84 -29.23 -17.21
CA LEU A 426 8.79 -30.34 -17.20
C LEU A 426 8.14 -31.68 -17.57
N LYS A 427 6.93 -31.96 -17.08
CA LYS A 427 6.19 -33.17 -17.50
C LYS A 427 5.91 -33.20 -19.01
N GLN A 428 5.58 -32.06 -19.61
CA GLN A 428 5.43 -31.95 -21.07
C GLN A 428 6.73 -32.19 -21.84
N LYS A 429 7.88 -31.89 -21.22
CA LYS A 429 9.23 -32.17 -21.74
C LYS A 429 9.72 -33.60 -21.44
N GLY A 430 8.85 -34.47 -20.94
CA GLY A 430 9.14 -35.90 -20.75
C GLY A 430 9.75 -36.26 -19.39
N PHE A 431 9.85 -35.33 -18.45
CA PHE A 431 10.29 -35.65 -17.10
C PHE A 431 9.19 -36.39 -16.34
N THR A 432 9.54 -37.51 -15.72
CA THR A 432 8.58 -38.42 -15.07
C THR A 432 8.52 -38.24 -13.55
N ASN A 433 9.63 -37.84 -12.93
CA ASN A 433 9.78 -37.72 -11.48
C ASN A 433 9.91 -36.26 -11.03
N VAL A 434 8.82 -35.51 -11.15
CA VAL A 434 8.78 -34.06 -10.86
C VAL A 434 7.68 -33.74 -9.83
N GLU A 435 8.08 -33.16 -8.70
CA GLU A 435 7.19 -32.75 -7.61
C GLU A 435 7.06 -31.22 -7.50
N ASN A 436 5.86 -30.76 -7.14
CA ASN A 436 5.66 -29.39 -6.69
C ASN A 436 5.93 -29.30 -5.18
N GLY A 437 7.10 -28.77 -4.81
CA GLY A 437 7.46 -28.50 -3.42
C GLY A 437 6.67 -27.35 -2.76
N GLY A 438 5.87 -26.61 -3.54
CA GLY A 438 5.02 -25.54 -3.04
C GLY A 438 5.75 -24.20 -2.92
N GLY A 439 5.43 -23.44 -1.87
CA GLY A 439 6.12 -22.19 -1.55
C GLY A 439 7.43 -22.42 -0.81
N LEU A 440 8.33 -21.42 -0.81
CA LEU A 440 9.57 -21.44 -0.04
C LEU A 440 9.32 -21.72 1.45
N HIS A 441 8.20 -21.22 1.99
CA HIS A 441 7.80 -21.52 3.37
C HIS A 441 7.55 -23.02 3.56
N ASP A 442 6.83 -23.67 2.65
CA ASP A 442 6.52 -25.10 2.75
C ASP A 442 7.78 -25.94 2.66
N MET A 443 8.67 -25.59 1.72
CA MET A 443 9.98 -26.23 1.57
C MET A 443 10.78 -26.16 2.88
N MET A 444 10.91 -24.96 3.44
CA MET A 444 11.68 -24.72 4.67
C MET A 444 11.06 -25.38 5.90
N ALA A 445 9.75 -25.59 5.92
CA ALA A 445 9.04 -26.22 7.03
C ALA A 445 9.10 -27.76 7.02
N ARG A 446 9.44 -28.38 5.88
CA ARG A 446 9.65 -29.84 5.76
C ARG A 446 11.05 -30.29 6.21
N ARG A 447 11.90 -29.36 6.65
CA ARG A 447 13.32 -29.60 6.95
C ARG A 447 13.55 -30.27 8.30
#